data_AF-A9FDX6-F1
#
_entry.id   AF-A9FDX6-F1
#
_cell.length_a   1.000
_cell.length_b   1.000
_cell.length_c   1.000
_cell.angle_alpha   90.00
_cell.angle_beta   90.00
_cell.angle_gamma   90.00
#
_symmetry.space_group_name_H-M   'P 1'
#
loop_
_entity.id
_entity.type
_entity.pdbx_description
1 polymer ?
#
loop_
_entity_poly.entity_id
_entity_poly.type
_entity_poly.pdbx_seq_one_letter_code
_entity_poly.pdbx_strand_id
1 'polypeptide(L)'
;MSSSRMIALLQGSLPITVSNAPSTTTPPRGGGRRRSAPPTPATPARPAGPGAIRATAQLRNHATRVRAQPAQPAQPAQKRNPGDSAVTACAGWHRCYSAPMRSIALAAVCAGILTLAPACDRTPPVPETSDPTGKDLVIGAVVAAAEQSGGIRIYKIVEVEELPAPFGSDLHMIAYDPKAQSFQEAAELRRKGKLTVAKDHMTVRLVYFLPRDHRVISNEPVSDDERAPYLRSFQSRQR
;
A
#
# COMPACT_ATOMS: atom_id res chain seq x y z
N MET A 1 46.99 -2.86 -35.94
CA MET A 1 46.11 -1.86 -36.63
C MET A 1 44.77 -1.91 -35.91
N SER A 2 44.66 -1.26 -34.75
CA SER A 2 44.21 0.13 -34.57
C SER A 2 42.77 0.34 -35.05
N SER A 3 41.82 0.38 -34.12
CA SER A 3 40.69 1.31 -34.22
C SER A 3 39.98 1.46 -32.88
N SER A 4 40.54 2.31 -32.02
CA SER A 4 39.83 2.93 -30.90
C SER A 4 38.70 3.80 -31.44
N ARG A 5 37.48 3.66 -30.93
CA ARG A 5 36.44 4.69 -31.03
C ARG A 5 35.90 4.98 -29.64
N MET A 6 36.42 6.08 -29.07
CA MET A 6 35.78 6.82 -27.99
C MET A 6 34.45 7.37 -28.49
N ILE A 7 33.40 7.21 -27.70
CA ILE A 7 32.20 8.05 -27.79
C ILE A 7 32.12 8.82 -26.47
N ALA A 8 32.54 10.08 -26.54
CA ALA A 8 32.20 11.11 -25.57
C ALA A 8 30.92 11.78 -26.07
N LEU A 9 29.88 11.89 -25.24
CA LEU A 9 28.77 12.81 -25.50
C LEU A 9 28.05 13.21 -24.21
N LEU A 10 28.37 14.45 -23.81
CA LEU A 10 27.56 15.50 -23.21
C LEU A 10 26.78 15.20 -21.90
N GLN A 11 27.37 15.67 -20.80
CA GLN A 11 26.65 16.17 -19.63
C GLN A 11 25.96 17.50 -19.98
N GLY A 12 24.62 17.50 -19.96
CA GLY A 12 23.80 18.70 -20.00
C GLY A 12 23.18 18.97 -18.63
N SER A 13 23.87 19.74 -17.81
CA SER A 13 23.38 20.21 -16.51
C SER A 13 22.53 21.46 -16.73
N LEU A 14 21.21 21.36 -16.57
CA LEU A 14 20.32 22.53 -16.49
C LEU A 14 20.14 22.94 -15.02
N PRO A 15 20.34 24.21 -14.65
CA PRO A 15 20.00 24.71 -13.32
C PRO A 15 18.48 24.88 -13.20
N ILE A 16 17.86 24.15 -12.27
CA ILE A 16 16.48 24.39 -11.84
C ILE A 16 16.49 25.59 -10.89
N THR A 17 16.02 26.73 -11.37
CA THR A 17 15.74 27.91 -10.56
C THR A 17 14.44 27.68 -9.78
N VAL A 18 14.54 27.33 -8.50
CA VAL A 18 13.37 27.30 -7.59
C VAL A 18 13.13 28.72 -7.07
N SER A 19 12.09 29.36 -7.59
CA SER A 19 11.64 30.67 -7.14
C SER A 19 10.89 30.51 -5.81
N ASN A 20 11.52 30.93 -4.70
CA ASN A 20 10.89 31.08 -3.40
C ASN A 20 9.93 32.28 -3.42
N ALA A 21 8.63 32.03 -3.41
CA ALA A 21 7.63 33.04 -3.09
C ALA A 21 7.33 33.02 -1.57
N PRO A 22 7.52 34.13 -0.84
CA PRO A 22 7.09 34.24 0.55
C PRO A 22 5.59 34.54 0.63
N SER A 23 4.80 33.63 1.19
CA SER A 23 3.42 33.90 1.57
C SER A 23 3.36 34.28 3.05
N THR A 24 3.50 35.56 3.32
CA THR A 24 3.14 36.20 4.59
C THR A 24 1.63 36.44 4.65
N THR A 25 1.08 36.39 5.88
CA THR A 25 -0.05 37.20 6.41
C THR A 25 -1.24 36.40 6.98
N THR A 26 -1.11 36.02 8.25
CA THR A 26 -2.14 36.10 9.32
C THR A 26 -2.63 37.57 9.45
N PRO A 27 -3.86 37.98 9.90
CA PRO A 27 -4.77 37.44 10.95
C PRO A 27 -6.29 37.65 10.60
N PRO A 28 -7.31 37.71 11.50
CA PRO A 28 -7.36 37.54 12.95
C PRO A 28 -8.45 36.62 13.53
N ARG A 29 -8.23 36.38 14.83
CA ARG A 29 -9.09 35.88 15.90
C ARG A 29 -10.41 36.67 15.96
N GLY A 30 -11.54 36.00 15.75
CA GLY A 30 -12.90 36.54 15.92
C GLY A 30 -13.65 35.77 16.99
N GLY A 31 -14.08 36.49 18.03
CA GLY A 31 -14.79 35.97 19.18
C GLY A 31 -16.19 35.46 18.83
N GLY A 32 -16.69 34.60 19.71
CA GLY A 32 -17.85 33.75 19.45
C GLY A 32 -19.19 34.47 19.32
N ARG A 33 -20.20 33.68 18.95
CA ARG A 33 -21.53 33.77 19.55
C ARG A 33 -22.38 32.58 19.10
N ARG A 34 -23.01 31.98 20.12
CA ARG A 34 -24.40 31.53 20.18
C ARG A 34 -24.83 30.35 19.31
N ARG A 35 -25.00 29.26 20.05
CA ARG A 35 -26.03 28.22 19.88
C ARG A 35 -27.31 28.77 19.26
N SER A 36 -27.77 28.14 18.19
CA SER A 36 -29.16 28.03 17.77
C SER A 36 -29.26 26.84 16.81
N ALA A 37 -29.86 25.75 17.28
CA ALA A 37 -30.43 24.71 16.43
C ALA A 37 -31.96 24.77 16.63
N PRO A 38 -32.77 24.09 15.81
CA PRO A 38 -32.86 24.15 14.35
C PRO A 38 -34.28 24.62 13.94
N PRO A 39 -34.56 24.79 12.64
CA PRO A 39 -35.79 24.18 12.14
C PRO A 39 -35.57 23.37 10.86
N THR A 40 -36.13 22.16 10.87
CA THR A 40 -36.39 21.30 9.71
C THR A 40 -37.91 21.13 9.63
N PRO A 41 -38.57 20.80 8.50
CA PRO A 41 -38.30 21.06 7.08
C PRO A 41 -39.46 21.83 6.41
N ALA A 42 -39.19 22.56 5.32
CA ALA A 42 -40.24 22.94 4.37
C ALA A 42 -40.16 22.00 3.15
N THR A 43 -41.17 21.15 3.02
CA THR A 43 -41.46 20.31 1.86
C THR A 43 -41.59 21.16 0.58
N PRO A 44 -40.74 20.98 -0.45
CA PRO A 44 -41.07 21.47 -1.77
C PRO A 44 -42.01 20.50 -2.48
N ALA A 45 -43.12 21.07 -2.93
CA ALA A 45 -44.16 20.41 -3.69
C ALA A 45 -43.62 19.71 -4.95
N ARG A 46 -44.20 18.54 -5.19
CA ARG A 46 -44.11 17.69 -6.38
C ARG A 46 -44.74 18.41 -7.59
N PRO A 47 -44.02 18.68 -8.69
CA PRO A 47 -44.65 18.94 -9.97
C PRO A 47 -44.84 17.62 -10.73
N ALA A 48 -46.10 17.29 -11.02
CA ALA A 48 -46.48 16.30 -12.01
C ALA A 48 -46.25 16.89 -13.42
N GLY A 49 -45.62 16.14 -14.32
CA GLY A 49 -45.52 16.50 -15.72
C GLY A 49 -44.71 15.49 -16.54
N PRO A 50 -45.34 14.68 -17.40
CA PRO A 50 -44.64 13.84 -18.37
C PRO A 50 -44.27 14.70 -19.59
N GLY A 51 -43.08 15.29 -19.57
CA GLY A 51 -42.50 15.98 -20.71
C GLY A 51 -41.61 15.03 -21.50
N ALA A 52 -42.10 14.53 -22.63
CA ALA A 52 -41.34 13.75 -23.59
C ALA A 52 -40.14 14.58 -24.12
N ILE A 53 -38.91 14.16 -23.78
CA ILE A 53 -37.71 14.71 -24.41
C ILE A 53 -37.12 13.65 -25.33
N ARG A 54 -37.18 13.98 -26.63
CA ARG A 54 -36.50 13.34 -27.76
C ARG A 54 -35.07 12.91 -27.42
N ALA A 55 -34.83 11.61 -27.48
CA ALA A 55 -33.48 11.05 -27.62
C ALA A 55 -33.13 11.01 -29.12
N THR A 56 -32.45 12.05 -29.62
CA THR A 56 -31.69 11.95 -30.86
C THR A 56 -30.39 11.22 -30.58
N ALA A 57 -30.35 9.95 -31.00
CA ALA A 57 -29.16 9.13 -31.04
C ALA A 57 -28.13 9.74 -32.00
N GLN A 58 -27.03 10.27 -31.48
CA GLN A 58 -25.84 10.59 -32.27
C GLN A 58 -24.86 9.42 -32.15
N LEU A 59 -24.99 8.47 -33.07
CA LEU A 59 -23.99 7.46 -33.37
C LEU A 59 -22.71 8.16 -33.86
N ARG A 60 -21.68 8.27 -33.02
CA ARG A 60 -20.30 8.54 -33.48
C ARG A 60 -19.49 7.26 -33.38
N ASN A 61 -19.31 6.65 -34.55
CA ASN A 61 -18.40 5.55 -34.80
C ASN A 61 -16.97 5.99 -34.46
N HIS A 62 -16.44 5.54 -33.32
CA HIS A 62 -15.00 5.57 -33.07
C HIS A 62 -14.36 4.33 -33.70
N ALA A 63 -13.86 4.51 -34.92
CA ALA A 63 -13.02 3.56 -35.62
C ALA A 63 -11.77 3.25 -34.76
N THR A 64 -11.70 2.02 -34.27
CA THR A 64 -10.57 1.49 -33.52
C THR A 64 -9.38 1.29 -34.47
N ARG A 65 -8.43 2.22 -34.44
CA ARG A 65 -7.15 2.08 -35.14
C ARG A 65 -6.28 1.11 -34.35
N VAL A 66 -6.34 -0.18 -34.70
CA VAL A 66 -5.44 -1.22 -34.21
C VAL A 66 -4.03 -0.90 -34.71
N ARG A 67 -3.20 -0.33 -33.83
CA ARG A 67 -1.77 -0.14 -34.08
C ARG A 67 -1.07 -1.44 -33.69
N ALA A 68 -0.59 -2.17 -34.69
CA ALA A 68 0.23 -3.37 -34.51
C ALA A 68 1.43 -3.03 -33.61
N GLN A 69 1.58 -3.76 -32.50
CA GLN A 69 2.77 -3.73 -31.67
C GLN A 69 3.91 -4.43 -32.43
N PRO A 70 5.10 -3.81 -32.55
CA PRO A 70 6.28 -4.50 -33.07
C PRO A 70 6.71 -5.60 -32.09
N ALA A 71 7.03 -6.77 -32.64
CA ALA A 71 7.52 -7.93 -31.91
C ALA A 71 8.75 -7.57 -31.07
N GLN A 72 8.72 -7.91 -29.78
CA GLN A 72 9.88 -7.81 -28.91
C GLN A 72 10.91 -8.89 -29.29
N PRO A 73 12.20 -8.55 -29.39
CA PRO A 73 13.26 -9.52 -29.63
C PRO A 73 13.41 -10.46 -28.41
N ALA A 74 13.57 -11.74 -28.70
CA ALA A 74 13.77 -12.81 -27.72
C ALA A 74 14.98 -12.52 -26.81
N GLN A 75 14.78 -12.63 -25.50
CA GLN A 75 15.85 -12.53 -24.52
C GLN A 75 16.70 -13.83 -24.54
N PRO A 76 18.04 -13.72 -24.46
CA PRO A 76 18.92 -14.89 -24.42
C PRO A 76 18.80 -15.63 -23.08
N ALA A 77 18.84 -16.96 -23.18
CA ALA A 77 18.74 -17.90 -22.08
C ALA A 77 19.74 -17.62 -20.96
N GLN A 78 19.21 -17.35 -19.76
CA GLN A 78 20.00 -17.12 -18.56
C GLN A 78 20.51 -18.46 -18.01
N LYS A 79 21.82 -18.66 -18.13
CA LYS A 79 22.58 -19.83 -17.65
C LYS A 79 22.50 -19.86 -16.11
N ARG A 80 21.65 -20.74 -15.55
CA ARG A 80 21.57 -20.99 -14.10
C ARG A 80 22.85 -21.70 -13.63
N ASN A 81 23.55 -21.11 -12.67
CA ASN A 81 24.62 -21.78 -11.94
C ASN A 81 24.02 -22.64 -10.82
N PRO A 82 24.32 -23.95 -10.76
CA PRO A 82 23.98 -24.80 -9.61
C PRO A 82 25.14 -24.76 -8.62
N GLY A 83 24.93 -24.13 -7.47
CA GLY A 83 25.91 -24.09 -6.39
C GLY A 83 25.44 -23.14 -5.31
N ASP A 84 24.73 -23.70 -4.33
CA ASP A 84 25.00 -23.49 -2.90
C ASP A 84 23.84 -24.04 -2.08
N SER A 85 23.96 -25.33 -1.78
CA SER A 85 23.27 -26.01 -0.69
C SER A 85 24.16 -25.96 0.54
N ALA A 86 23.71 -25.28 1.59
CA ALA A 86 24.14 -25.46 2.98
C ALA A 86 22.98 -24.95 3.85
N VAL A 87 22.00 -25.79 4.21
CA VAL A 87 22.01 -26.71 5.36
C VAL A 87 22.69 -26.11 6.59
N THR A 88 21.92 -25.38 7.39
CA THR A 88 22.21 -25.21 8.82
C THR A 88 20.96 -25.63 9.60
N ALA A 89 21.00 -26.87 10.06
CA ALA A 89 20.13 -27.39 11.10
C ALA A 89 20.62 -26.87 12.46
N CYS A 90 19.71 -26.35 13.29
CA CYS A 90 19.91 -26.29 14.74
C CYS A 90 18.81 -27.11 15.41
N ALA A 91 19.26 -28.18 16.05
CA ALA A 91 18.49 -29.12 16.84
C ALA A 91 18.29 -28.62 18.28
N GLY A 92 17.21 -29.11 18.91
CA GLY A 92 17.00 -29.15 20.36
C GLY A 92 16.45 -27.85 20.96
N TRP A 93 15.55 -27.85 21.94
CA TRP A 93 15.32 -28.82 23.00
C TRP A 93 13.83 -28.82 23.37
N HIS A 94 13.17 -29.95 23.21
CA HIS A 94 11.96 -30.26 23.97
C HIS A 94 12.36 -30.53 25.42
N ARG A 95 11.73 -29.84 26.38
CA ARG A 95 11.63 -30.30 27.77
C ARG A 95 10.22 -30.10 28.29
N CYS A 96 9.52 -31.22 28.43
CA CYS A 96 8.29 -31.34 29.19
C CYS A 96 8.59 -31.05 30.68
N TYR A 97 7.78 -30.22 31.33
CA TYR A 97 7.68 -30.20 32.79
C TYR A 97 6.23 -30.46 33.19
N SER A 98 6.00 -31.66 33.73
CA SER A 98 4.85 -32.02 34.56
C SER A 98 5.12 -31.51 35.98
N ALA A 99 4.17 -30.79 36.57
CA ALA A 99 4.24 -30.32 37.94
C ALA A 99 3.16 -30.97 38.81
N PRO A 100 3.50 -31.62 39.93
CA PRO A 100 2.61 -31.77 41.06
C PRO A 100 2.90 -30.72 42.14
N MET A 101 1.83 -30.28 42.81
CA MET A 101 1.84 -29.31 43.92
C MET A 101 2.72 -29.75 45.11
N ARG A 102 3.38 -28.79 45.78
CA ARG A 102 3.30 -28.52 47.24
C ARG A 102 4.22 -27.37 47.68
N SER A 103 3.69 -26.57 48.61
CA SER A 103 4.29 -25.41 49.28
C SER A 103 5.65 -25.65 49.94
N ILE A 104 6.50 -24.61 50.03
CA ILE A 104 7.36 -24.21 51.17
C ILE A 104 7.82 -22.76 50.93
N ALA A 105 7.90 -21.99 52.01
CA ALA A 105 8.22 -20.58 52.07
C ALA A 105 9.73 -20.25 52.20
N LEU A 106 10.01 -18.95 52.11
CA LEU A 106 11.16 -18.15 52.57
C LEU A 106 12.42 -17.95 51.68
N ALA A 107 12.57 -16.67 51.31
CA ALA A 107 13.78 -15.83 51.31
C ALA A 107 15.01 -16.23 50.49
N ALA A 108 15.25 -15.47 49.40
CA ALA A 108 16.61 -15.08 49.02
C ALA A 108 16.56 -13.84 48.10
N VAL A 109 17.25 -12.80 48.55
CA VAL A 109 17.59 -11.58 47.81
C VAL A 109 18.28 -11.98 46.50
N CYS A 110 17.62 -11.73 45.38
CA CYS A 110 18.29 -11.58 44.10
C CYS A 110 17.91 -10.20 43.58
N ALA A 111 18.79 -9.22 43.87
CA ALA A 111 18.96 -8.04 43.05
C ALA A 111 19.47 -8.50 41.67
N GLY A 112 18.62 -9.20 40.93
CA GLY A 112 18.80 -9.45 39.52
C GLY A 112 18.56 -8.11 38.86
N ILE A 113 19.65 -7.45 38.49
CA ILE A 113 19.63 -6.38 37.51
C ILE A 113 18.94 -7.01 36.29
N LEU A 114 17.64 -6.73 36.14
CA LEU A 114 16.94 -6.85 34.87
C LEU A 114 17.68 -5.88 33.97
N THR A 115 18.76 -6.35 33.35
CA THR A 115 19.24 -5.80 32.09
C THR A 115 18.09 -6.03 31.13
N LEU A 116 17.12 -5.11 31.16
CA LEU A 116 16.36 -4.76 29.98
C LEU A 116 17.45 -4.41 28.97
N ALA A 117 17.90 -5.41 28.20
CA ALA A 117 18.53 -5.14 26.93
C ALA A 117 17.56 -4.15 26.28
N PRO A 118 18.01 -2.93 25.93
CA PRO A 118 17.14 -2.01 25.22
C PRO A 118 16.61 -2.84 24.06
N ALA A 119 15.30 -3.05 24.03
CA ALA A 119 14.65 -3.62 22.86
C ALA A 119 14.98 -2.61 21.78
N CYS A 120 16.10 -2.85 21.09
CA CYS A 120 16.55 -2.00 20.03
C CYS A 120 15.39 -2.01 19.07
N ASP A 121 14.72 -0.87 18.98
CA ASP A 121 13.60 -0.58 18.11
C ASP A 121 14.11 -0.55 16.66
N ARG A 122 14.78 -1.64 16.28
CA ARG A 122 15.31 -1.93 14.97
C ARG A 122 14.11 -2.35 14.17
N THR A 123 13.66 -1.41 13.35
CA THR A 123 12.73 -1.69 12.26
C THR A 123 13.19 -2.97 11.58
N PRO A 124 12.33 -3.99 11.45
CA PRO A 124 12.69 -5.17 10.68
C PRO A 124 13.12 -4.69 9.28
N PRO A 125 14.20 -5.26 8.73
CA PRO A 125 14.68 -4.86 7.42
C PRO A 125 13.57 -5.10 6.39
N VAL A 126 13.33 -4.09 5.54
CA VAL A 126 12.38 -4.25 4.44
C VAL A 126 12.96 -5.29 3.47
N PRO A 127 12.17 -6.27 3.00
CA PRO A 127 12.64 -7.26 2.02
C PRO A 127 13.28 -6.58 0.81
N GLU A 128 14.34 -7.16 0.25
CA GLU A 128 15.04 -6.56 -0.89
C GLU A 128 14.24 -6.68 -2.20
N THR A 129 13.37 -7.68 -2.30
CA THR A 129 12.63 -8.03 -3.52
C THR A 129 11.16 -8.29 -3.21
N SER A 130 10.30 -7.97 -4.18
CA SER A 130 8.89 -8.36 -4.17
C SER A 130 8.71 -9.87 -4.36
N ASP A 131 7.62 -10.44 -3.83
CA ASP A 131 7.20 -11.79 -4.21
C ASP A 131 6.59 -11.74 -5.62
N PRO A 132 7.21 -12.37 -6.64
CA PRO A 132 6.68 -12.34 -8.00
C PRO A 132 5.32 -13.04 -8.14
N THR A 133 4.95 -13.88 -7.15
CA THR A 133 3.66 -14.57 -7.11
C THR A 133 2.60 -13.82 -6.31
N GLY A 134 3.01 -12.81 -5.53
CA GLY A 134 2.13 -12.02 -4.66
C GLY A 134 1.43 -12.83 -3.56
N LYS A 135 2.02 -13.93 -3.09
CA LYS A 135 1.44 -14.72 -1.99
C LYS A 135 1.49 -13.99 -0.65
N ASP A 136 2.34 -12.97 -0.56
CA ASP A 136 2.46 -12.06 0.56
C ASP A 136 1.40 -10.94 0.55
N LEU A 137 0.65 -10.78 -0.55
CA LEU A 137 -0.44 -9.80 -0.70
C LEU A 137 -1.76 -10.32 -0.11
N VAL A 138 -1.76 -10.49 1.22
CA VAL A 138 -2.88 -10.99 2.00
C VAL A 138 -3.66 -9.87 2.70
N ILE A 139 -4.84 -10.20 3.22
CA ILE A 139 -5.63 -9.30 4.07
C ILE A 139 -4.80 -8.84 5.27
N GLY A 140 -4.77 -7.54 5.52
CA GLY A 140 -3.99 -6.90 6.58
C GLY A 140 -2.57 -6.53 6.20
N ALA A 141 -2.05 -7.03 5.07
CA ALA A 141 -0.72 -6.68 4.61
C ALA A 141 -0.62 -5.18 4.30
N VAL A 142 0.40 -4.54 4.89
CA VAL A 142 0.78 -3.17 4.59
C VAL A 142 1.93 -3.22 3.59
N VAL A 143 1.68 -2.71 2.40
CA VAL A 143 2.55 -2.83 1.23
C VAL A 143 3.04 -1.44 0.84
N ALA A 144 4.35 -1.28 0.74
CA ALA A 144 4.95 -0.13 0.10
C ALA A 144 5.17 -0.45 -1.38
N ALA A 145 4.64 0.33 -2.31
CA ALA A 145 4.82 0.10 -3.73
C ALA A 145 5.16 1.37 -4.51
N ALA A 146 6.02 1.23 -5.51
CA ALA A 146 6.40 2.31 -6.41
C ALA A 146 5.21 2.73 -7.29
N GLU A 147 4.91 4.03 -7.34
CA GLU A 147 3.88 4.57 -8.21
C GLU A 147 4.46 5.16 -9.49
N GLN A 148 3.70 5.06 -10.60
CA GLN A 148 4.09 5.62 -11.89
C GLN A 148 4.30 7.15 -11.83
N SER A 149 3.55 7.84 -10.98
CA SER A 149 3.72 9.28 -10.72
C SER A 149 4.98 9.64 -9.92
N GLY A 150 5.80 8.65 -9.55
CA GLY A 150 6.94 8.81 -8.68
C GLY A 150 6.60 8.61 -7.20
N GLY A 151 7.66 8.31 -6.44
CA GLY A 151 7.63 7.99 -5.02
C GLY A 151 7.08 6.58 -4.73
N ILE A 152 7.12 6.24 -3.45
CA ILE A 152 6.65 4.97 -2.90
C ILE A 152 5.44 5.27 -2.02
N ARG A 153 4.29 4.70 -2.38
CA ARG A 153 3.06 4.86 -1.61
C ARG A 153 2.85 3.64 -0.71
N ILE A 154 2.33 3.89 0.48
CA ILE A 154 1.92 2.86 1.42
C ILE A 154 0.45 2.52 1.15
N TYR A 155 0.17 1.23 1.03
CA TYR A 155 -1.16 0.67 0.89
C TYR A 155 -1.43 -0.31 2.02
N LYS A 156 -2.66 -0.41 2.50
CA LYS A 156 -3.12 -1.50 3.36
C LYS A 156 -4.16 -2.32 2.61
N ILE A 157 -3.95 -3.62 2.50
CA ILE A 157 -4.90 -4.55 1.90
C ILE A 157 -5.98 -4.84 2.92
N VAL A 158 -7.21 -4.48 2.60
CA VAL A 158 -8.38 -4.65 3.47
C VAL A 158 -9.11 -5.95 3.14
N GLU A 159 -9.16 -6.31 1.86
CA GLU A 159 -9.86 -7.50 1.39
C GLU A 159 -9.20 -8.02 0.10
N VAL A 160 -9.27 -9.33 -0.11
CA VAL A 160 -8.81 -10.00 -1.33
C VAL A 160 -10.00 -10.78 -1.88
N GLU A 161 -10.47 -10.37 -3.05
CA GLU A 161 -11.61 -10.99 -3.72
C GLU A 161 -11.09 -11.94 -4.79
N GLU A 162 -11.36 -13.24 -4.64
CA GLU A 162 -11.02 -14.26 -5.63
C GLU A 162 -12.14 -14.39 -6.65
N LEU A 163 -11.92 -13.89 -7.87
CA LEU A 163 -12.86 -14.02 -8.97
C LEU A 163 -12.56 -15.29 -9.78
N PRO A 164 -13.58 -15.93 -10.38
CA PRO A 164 -13.36 -17.09 -11.22
C PRO A 164 -12.43 -16.76 -12.40
N ALA A 165 -11.76 -17.79 -12.93
CA ALA A 165 -10.97 -17.63 -14.16
C ALA A 165 -11.85 -17.05 -15.29
N PRO A 166 -11.30 -16.17 -16.15
CA PRO A 166 -9.90 -15.73 -16.25
C PRO A 166 -9.57 -14.49 -15.40
N PHE A 167 -10.45 -14.09 -14.49
CA PHE A 167 -10.35 -12.77 -13.84
C PHE A 167 -9.26 -12.71 -12.76
N GLY A 168 -9.06 -13.78 -12.00
CA GLY A 168 -8.05 -13.85 -10.93
C GLY A 168 -8.46 -13.07 -9.68
N SER A 169 -7.48 -12.68 -8.86
CA SER A 169 -7.74 -11.97 -7.60
C SER A 169 -7.76 -10.44 -7.77
N ASP A 170 -8.70 -9.79 -7.12
CA ASP A 170 -8.77 -8.34 -6.97
C ASP A 170 -8.40 -7.94 -5.54
N LEU A 171 -7.52 -6.95 -5.41
CA LEU A 171 -7.06 -6.39 -4.14
C LEU A 171 -7.88 -5.15 -3.80
N HIS A 172 -8.47 -5.14 -2.62
CA HIS A 172 -9.17 -3.98 -2.07
C HIS A 172 -8.25 -3.28 -1.06
N MET A 173 -7.90 -2.03 -1.32
CA MET A 173 -6.80 -1.35 -0.67
C MET A 173 -7.16 0.07 -0.20
N ILE A 174 -6.59 0.47 0.95
CA ILE A 174 -6.52 1.85 1.41
C ILE A 174 -5.14 2.41 1.04
N ALA A 175 -5.09 3.58 0.43
CA ALA A 175 -3.87 4.28 0.05
C ALA A 175 -3.60 5.43 1.03
N TYR A 176 -2.35 5.55 1.50
CA TYR A 176 -1.95 6.57 2.48
C TYR A 176 -1.00 7.62 1.90
N ASP A 177 -1.03 8.82 2.47
CA ASP A 177 -0.09 9.93 2.29
C ASP A 177 0.69 10.20 3.59
N PRO A 178 1.91 10.77 3.52
CA PRO A 178 2.63 11.15 2.30
C PRO A 178 3.32 9.95 1.61
N LYS A 179 3.77 10.16 0.37
CA LYS A 179 4.68 9.22 -0.31
C LYS A 179 6.08 9.32 0.27
N ALA A 180 6.78 8.19 0.33
CA ALA A 180 8.19 8.11 0.64
C ALA A 180 9.07 8.18 -0.62
N GLN A 181 10.36 8.47 -0.46
CA GLN A 181 11.36 8.37 -1.53
C GLN A 181 12.02 6.98 -1.58
N SER A 182 12.01 6.25 -0.46
CA SER A 182 12.57 4.89 -0.37
C SER A 182 11.64 3.94 0.38
N PHE A 183 11.81 2.62 0.17
CA PHE A 183 11.01 1.62 0.87
C PHE A 183 11.29 1.60 2.37
N GLN A 184 12.55 1.86 2.76
CA GLN A 184 12.94 1.98 4.16
C GLN A 184 12.24 3.18 4.82
N GLU A 185 12.19 4.32 4.13
CA GLU A 185 11.47 5.51 4.62
C GLU A 185 9.96 5.25 4.73
N ALA A 186 9.36 4.51 3.79
CA ALA A 186 7.95 4.10 3.89
C ALA A 186 7.67 3.27 5.15
N ALA A 187 8.55 2.30 5.47
CA ALA A 187 8.45 1.52 6.70
C ALA A 187 8.56 2.40 7.96
N GLU A 188 9.47 3.39 7.94
CA GLU A 188 9.57 4.36 9.04
C GLU A 188 8.34 5.25 9.18
N LEU A 189 7.78 5.73 8.07
CA LEU A 189 6.55 6.53 8.07
C LEU A 189 5.38 5.76 8.66
N ARG A 190 5.24 4.47 8.30
CA ARG A 190 4.21 3.60 8.88
C ARG A 190 4.37 3.47 10.38
N ARG A 191 5.58 3.17 10.86
CA ARG A 191 5.86 3.04 12.30
C ARG A 191 5.60 4.33 13.07
N LYS A 192 5.93 5.49 12.50
CA LYS A 192 5.68 6.81 13.12
C LYS A 192 4.17 7.12 13.27
N GLY A 193 3.30 6.41 12.55
CA GLY A 193 1.83 6.59 12.61
C GLY A 193 1.33 7.91 12.03
N LYS A 194 2.18 8.69 11.34
CA LYS A 194 1.85 9.99 10.75
C LYS A 194 1.37 9.84 9.31
N LEU A 195 0.38 8.97 9.10
CA LEU A 195 -0.19 8.70 7.79
C LEU A 195 -1.63 9.22 7.73
N THR A 196 -1.97 9.86 6.61
CA THR A 196 -3.33 10.29 6.29
C THR A 196 -3.89 9.43 5.18
N VAL A 197 -5.18 9.08 5.22
CA VAL A 197 -5.81 8.34 4.14
C VAL A 197 -5.92 9.24 2.91
N ALA A 198 -5.21 8.86 1.84
CA ALA A 198 -5.25 9.54 0.55
C ALA A 198 -6.46 9.06 -0.27
N LYS A 199 -6.70 7.74 -0.26
CA LYS A 199 -7.85 7.13 -0.91
C LYS A 199 -8.27 5.89 -0.13
N ASP A 200 -9.48 5.93 0.40
CA ASP A 200 -10.02 4.92 1.31
C ASP A 200 -10.46 3.63 0.61
N HIS A 201 -10.89 3.75 -0.65
CA HIS A 201 -11.39 2.62 -1.44
C HIS A 201 -10.71 2.57 -2.80
N MET A 202 -9.85 1.57 -2.98
CA MET A 202 -9.25 1.23 -4.27
C MET A 202 -9.37 -0.25 -4.54
N THR A 203 -9.92 -0.60 -5.70
CA THR A 203 -9.87 -1.97 -6.22
C THR A 203 -8.79 -2.04 -7.29
N VAL A 204 -7.84 -2.95 -7.12
CA VAL A 204 -6.70 -3.15 -8.03
C VAL A 204 -6.58 -4.62 -8.35
N ARG A 205 -6.66 -4.98 -9.64
CA ARG A 205 -6.46 -6.37 -10.07
C ARG A 205 -5.03 -6.80 -9.81
N LEU A 206 -4.83 -7.98 -9.25
CA LEU A 206 -3.51 -8.50 -8.88
C LEU A 206 -2.53 -8.48 -10.08
N VAL A 207 -3.01 -8.85 -11.27
CA VAL A 207 -2.22 -8.84 -12.52
C VAL A 207 -1.62 -7.48 -12.89
N TYR A 208 -2.23 -6.37 -12.45
CA TYR A 208 -1.71 -5.02 -12.69
C TYR A 208 -0.87 -4.48 -11.54
N PHE A 209 -0.93 -5.14 -10.38
CA PHE A 209 -0.16 -4.77 -9.19
C PHE A 209 1.18 -5.50 -9.16
N LEU A 210 1.21 -6.80 -9.48
CA LEU A 210 2.42 -7.64 -9.45
C LEU A 210 3.63 -7.07 -10.21
N PRO A 211 3.48 -6.45 -11.40
CA PRO A 211 4.63 -5.88 -12.11
C PRO A 211 5.29 -4.68 -11.42
N ARG A 212 4.68 -4.12 -10.37
CA ARG A 212 5.24 -3.01 -9.59
C ARG A 212 6.29 -3.53 -8.61
N ASP A 213 7.33 -2.73 -8.36
CA ASP A 213 8.21 -2.98 -7.21
C ASP A 213 7.40 -2.68 -5.94
N HIS A 214 7.06 -3.74 -5.22
CA HIS A 214 6.21 -3.73 -4.04
C HIS A 214 6.82 -4.58 -2.93
N ARG A 215 6.68 -4.15 -1.68
CA ARG A 215 7.29 -4.84 -0.54
C ARG A 215 6.34 -4.77 0.64
N VAL A 216 6.04 -5.92 1.23
CA VAL A 216 5.28 -5.99 2.48
C VAL A 216 6.18 -5.48 3.60
N ILE A 217 5.77 -4.39 4.23
CA ILE A 217 6.54 -3.72 5.31
C ILE A 217 6.03 -4.08 6.71
N SER A 218 4.74 -4.39 6.84
CA SER A 218 4.14 -4.90 8.07
C SER A 218 2.86 -5.67 7.74
N ASN A 219 2.34 -6.42 8.71
CA ASN A 219 1.02 -7.03 8.64
C ASN A 219 0.23 -6.56 9.87
N GLU A 220 -0.94 -5.98 9.63
CA GLU A 220 -1.75 -5.37 10.66
C GLU A 220 -3.20 -5.84 10.55
N PRO A 221 -3.89 -6.06 11.68
CA PRO A 221 -5.29 -6.43 11.65
C PRO A 221 -6.12 -5.34 10.95
N VAL A 222 -7.11 -5.80 10.18
CA VAL A 222 -8.09 -4.93 9.51
C VAL A 222 -9.24 -4.69 10.47
N SER A 223 -9.56 -3.42 10.76
CA SER A 223 -10.69 -3.09 11.63
C SER A 223 -12.02 -3.26 10.89
N ASP A 224 -13.11 -3.42 11.64
CA ASP A 224 -14.44 -3.52 11.04
C ASP A 224 -14.86 -2.23 10.32
N ASP A 225 -14.41 -1.07 10.80
CA ASP A 225 -14.64 0.22 10.15
C ASP A 225 -13.95 0.32 8.79
N GLU A 226 -12.71 -0.18 8.69
CA GLU A 226 -11.97 -0.26 7.42
C GLU A 226 -12.65 -1.23 6.44
N ARG A 227 -13.25 -2.32 6.96
CA ARG A 227 -13.91 -3.35 6.15
C ARG A 227 -15.33 -3.00 5.73
N ALA A 228 -16.02 -2.14 6.49
CA ALA A 228 -17.44 -1.82 6.28
C ALA A 228 -17.81 -1.30 4.87
N PRO A 229 -17.00 -0.46 4.20
CA PRO A 229 -17.29 -0.04 2.82
C PRO A 229 -17.28 -1.19 1.81
N TYR A 230 -16.43 -2.18 2.03
CA TYR A 230 -16.21 -3.29 1.10
C TYR A 230 -17.32 -4.34 1.19
N LEU A 231 -17.77 -4.66 2.40
CA LEU A 231 -18.89 -5.58 2.63
C LEU A 231 -20.18 -5.14 1.92
N ARG A 232 -20.46 -3.84 1.86
CA ARG A 232 -21.64 -3.32 1.13
C ARG A 232 -21.53 -3.57 -0.36
N SER A 233 -20.34 -3.38 -0.94
CA SER A 233 -20.10 -3.58 -2.37
C SER A 233 -20.22 -5.06 -2.78
N PHE A 234 -19.81 -5.97 -1.89
CA PHE A 234 -19.91 -7.40 -2.11
C PHE A 234 -21.39 -7.86 -2.07
N GLN A 235 -22.13 -7.41 -1.05
CA GLN A 235 -23.56 -7.73 -0.92
C GLN A 235 -24.40 -7.23 -2.10
N SER A 236 -24.06 -6.07 -2.68
CA SER A 236 -24.77 -5.56 -3.86
C SER A 236 -24.53 -6.39 -5.13
N ARG A 237 -23.42 -7.12 -5.23
CA ARG A 237 -23.09 -7.95 -6.39
C ARG A 237 -23.73 -9.34 -6.33
N GLN A 238 -24.12 -9.79 -5.15
CA GLN A 238 -24.76 -11.10 -4.94
C GLN A 238 -26.29 -11.07 -5.14
N ARG A 239 -26.90 -9.90 -5.28
CA ARG A 239 -28.33 -9.74 -5.56
C ARG A 239 -28.57 -9.61 -7.06
#